data_AF-A0A972BPB1-F1
#
_entry.id   AF-A0A972BPB1-F1
#
_cell.length_a   1.000
_cell.length_b   1.000
_cell.length_c   1.000
_cell.angle_alpha   90.00
_cell.angle_beta   90.00
_cell.angle_gamma   90.00
#
_symmetry.space_group_name_H-M   'P 1'
#
loop_
_entity.id
_entity.type
_entity.pdbx_description
1 polymer ?
#
loop_
_entity_poly.entity_id
_entity_poly.type
_entity_poly.pdbx_seq_one_letter_code
_entity_poly.pdbx_strand_id
1 'polypeptide(L)' 'MKHYSNDQVLARAKNKYILSKVIAKRARELKQEEDIAIGYNAINRAVEELMEDNFTYEVVPKKSFEK' A
#
# COMPACT_ATOMS: atom_id res chain seq x y z
N MET A 1 8.97 4.38 -14.55
CA MET A 1 8.54 3.85 -13.25
C MET A 1 9.79 3.61 -12.43
N LYS A 2 9.80 4.07 -11.18
CA LYS A 2 10.92 3.80 -10.28
C LYS A 2 10.80 2.35 -9.82
N HIS A 3 11.91 1.62 -9.89
CA HIS A 3 11.95 0.23 -9.44
C HIS A 3 12.52 0.17 -8.02
N TYR A 4 11.70 -0.30 -7.09
CA TYR A 4 12.10 -0.57 -5.71
C TYR A 4 12.23 -2.08 -5.51
N SER A 5 13.25 -2.51 -4.78
CA SER A 5 13.34 -3.92 -4.38
C SER A 5 12.31 -4.24 -3.30
N ASN A 6 11.90 -5.51 -3.22
CA ASN A 6 10.97 -5.95 -2.17
C ASN A 6 11.50 -5.63 -0.76
N ASP A 7 12.81 -5.72 -0.56
CA ASP A 7 13.44 -5.42 0.73
C ASP A 7 13.33 -3.94 1.10
N GLN A 8 13.49 -3.03 0.13
CA GLN A 8 13.31 -1.59 0.35
C GLN A 8 11.87 -1.25 0.76
N VAL A 9 10.91 -1.82 0.04
CA VAL A 9 9.48 -1.59 0.31
C VAL A 9 9.08 -2.20 1.66
N LEU A 10 9.60 -3.38 2.00
CA LEU A 10 9.36 -4.02 3.28
C LEU A 10 9.97 -3.23 4.44
N ALA A 11 11.17 -2.68 4.27
CA ALA A 11 11.82 -1.84 5.28
C ALA A 11 10.98 -0.58 5.60
N ARG A 12 10.33 0.02 4.59
CA ARG A 12 9.40 1.14 4.79
C ARG A 12 8.18 0.73 5.59
N ALA A 13 7.56 -0.39 5.23
CA ALA A 13 6.31 -0.83 5.83
C ALA A 13 6.45 -1.56 7.18
N LYS A 14 7.65 -1.99 7.54
CA LYS A 14 8.01 -2.73 8.78
C LYS A 14 7.29 -4.07 9.00
N ASN A 15 6.28 -4.41 8.21
CA ASN A 15 5.54 -5.68 8.28
C ASN A 15 4.95 -6.06 6.91
N LYS A 16 5.30 -7.25 6.41
CA LYS A 16 4.89 -7.75 5.08
C LYS A 16 3.37 -7.90 4.89
N TYR A 17 2.65 -8.25 5.95
CA TYR A 17 1.19 -8.45 5.87
C TYR A 17 0.47 -7.10 5.83
N ILE A 18 1.00 -6.13 6.55
CA ILE A 18 0.47 -4.76 6.55
C ILE A 18 0.76 -4.11 5.20
N LEU A 19 1.99 -4.26 4.69
CA LEU A 19 2.37 -3.82 3.35
C LEU A 19 1.37 -4.30 2.29
N SER A 20 1.11 -5.61 2.24
CA SER A 20 0.19 -6.19 1.26
C SER A 20 -1.22 -5.59 1.36
N LYS A 21 -1.75 -5.42 2.57
CA LYS A 21 -3.09 -4.83 2.78
C LYS A 21 -3.15 -3.36 2.36
N VAL A 22 -2.11 -2.59 2.70
CA VAL A 22 -2.03 -1.15 2.42
C VAL A 22 -1.93 -0.93 0.90
N ILE A 23 -1.00 -1.60 0.23
CA ILE A 23 -0.82 -1.49 -1.22
C ILE A 23 -2.09 -1.95 -1.96
N ALA A 24 -2.71 -3.05 -1.54
CA ALA A 24 -3.94 -3.53 -2.16
C ALA A 24 -5.14 -2.60 -1.93
N LYS A 25 -5.20 -1.88 -0.80
CA LYS A 25 -6.22 -0.85 -0.56
C LYS A 25 -5.98 0.33 -1.50
N ARG A 26 -4.77 0.88 -1.52
CA ARG A 26 -4.44 2.06 -2.33
C ARG A 26 -4.55 1.80 -3.82
N ALA A 27 -4.12 0.64 -4.31
CA ALA A 27 -4.28 0.25 -5.71
C ALA A 27 -5.75 0.18 -6.15
N ARG A 28 -6.68 -0.20 -5.25
CA ARG A 28 -8.11 -0.18 -5.55
C ARG A 28 -8.68 1.23 -5.59
N GLU A 29 -8.22 2.11 -4.71
CA GLU A 29 -8.58 3.54 -4.72
C GLU A 29 -8.10 4.20 -6.01
N LEU A 30 -6.83 3.99 -6.40
CA LEU A 30 -6.28 4.48 -7.67
C LEU A 30 -7.03 3.96 -8.89
N LYS A 31 -7.47 2.69 -8.88
CA LYS A 31 -8.31 2.15 -9.95
C LYS A 31 -9.67 2.84 -10.04
N GLN A 32 -10.23 3.28 -8.91
CA GLN A 32 -11.52 4.00 -8.87
C GLN A 32 -11.37 5.48 -9.21
N GLU A 33 -10.30 6.13 -8.74
CA GLU A 33 -10.03 7.56 -8.92
C GLU A 33 -9.51 7.90 -10.32
N GLU A 34 -8.60 7.08 -10.86
CA GLU A 34 -7.87 7.36 -12.10
C GLU A 34 -8.24 6.41 -13.26
N ASP A 35 -9.25 5.56 -13.09
CA ASP A 35 -9.68 4.53 -14.06
C ASP A 35 -8.52 3.66 -14.59
N ILE A 36 -7.55 3.35 -13.73
CA ILE A 36 -6.41 2.51 -14.11
C ILE A 36 -6.91 1.08 -14.39
N ALA A 37 -7.12 0.78 -15.68
CA ALA A 37 -7.65 -0.52 -16.13
C ALA A 37 -6.72 -1.70 -15.78
N ILE A 38 -5.41 -1.47 -15.71
CA ILE A 38 -4.39 -2.49 -15.51
C ILE A 38 -4.00 -2.57 -14.03
N GLY A 39 -4.42 -3.63 -13.35
CA GLY A 39 -4.19 -3.79 -11.90
C GLY A 39 -2.72 -3.73 -11.46
N TYR A 40 -1.78 -4.22 -12.27
CA TYR A 40 -0.35 -4.13 -11.97
C TYR A 40 0.16 -2.69 -11.95
N ASN A 41 -0.35 -1.81 -12.82
CA ASN A 41 0.06 -0.39 -12.84
C ASN A 41 -0.41 0.32 -11.58
N ALA A 42 -1.64 0.05 -11.14
CA ALA A 42 -2.16 0.60 -9.89
C ALA A 42 -1.35 0.13 -8.66
N ILE A 43 -0.90 -1.13 -8.66
CA ILE A 43 -0.02 -1.66 -7.61
C ILE A 43 1.33 -0.93 -7.59
N ASN A 44 1.98 -0.76 -8.74
CA ASN A 44 3.27 -0.07 -8.77
C ASN A 44 3.14 1.41 -8.40
N ARG A 45 2.06 2.06 -8.83
CA ARG A 45 1.75 3.45 -8.46
C ARG A 45 1.58 3.58 -6.94
N ALA A 46 0.83 2.66 -6.32
CA ALA A 46 0.70 2.62 -4.87
C ALA A 46 2.04 2.37 -4.14
N VAL A 47 2.94 1.57 -4.73
CA VAL A 47 4.29 1.36 -4.18
C VAL A 47 5.12 2.64 -4.30
N GLU A 48 5.09 3.32 -5.44
CA GLU A 48 5.75 4.62 -5.63
C GLU A 48 5.26 5.64 -4.60
N GLU A 49 3.94 5.78 -4.43
CA GLU A 49 3.37 6.72 -3.44
C GLU A 49 3.77 6.40 -1.99
N LEU A 50 3.89 5.12 -1.63
CA LEU A 50 4.34 4.70 -0.29
C LEU A 50 5.82 5.06 -0.06
N MET A 51 6.65 4.91 -1.10
CA MET A 51 8.09 5.15 -1.01
C MET A 51 8.44 6.64 -1.06
N GLU A 52 7.57 7.45 -1.67
CA GLU A 52 7.72 8.91 -1.80
C GLU A 52 7.00 9.71 -0.71
N ASP A 53 6.40 9.04 0.29
CA ASP A 53 5.64 9.67 1.38
C ASP A 53 4.41 10.47 0.92
N ASN A 54 3.84 10.09 -0.24
CA ASN A 54 2.61 10.67 -0.75
C ASN A 54 1.37 10.17 0.02
N PHE A 55 1.48 9.05 0.75
CA PHE A 55 0.49 8.65 1.74
C PHE A 55 1.14 7.93 2.93
N THR A 56 0.45 7.97 4.08
CA THR A 56 0.81 7.23 5.29
C THR A 56 -0.34 6.32 5.71
N TYR A 57 -0.05 5.36 6.59
CA TYR A 57 -1.06 4.49 7.15
C TYR A 57 -0.82 4.27 8.64
N GLU A 58 -1.90 4.09 9.38
CA GLU A 58 -1.87 3.74 10.79
C GLU A 58 -2.43 2.34 11.00
N VAL A 59 -1.78 1.59 11.90
CA VAL A 59 -2.19 0.24 12.28
C VAL A 59 -2.89 0.37 13.62
N VAL A 60 -4.22 0.45 13.58
CA VAL A 60 -5.02 0.46 14.81
C VAL A 60 -5.25 -0.99 15.25
N PRO A 61 -4.78 -1.42 16.43
CA PRO A 61 -5.14 -2.71 16.98
C PRO A 61 -6.65 -2.74 17.15
N LYS A 62 -7.33 -3.79 16.65
CA LYS A 62 -8.73 -4.01 17.03
C LYS A 62 -8.74 -4.13 18.55
N LYS A 63 -9.39 -3.19 19.25
CA LYS A 63 -9.82 -3.42 20.63
C LYS A 63 -10.54 -4.75 20.62
N SER A 64 -10.05 -5.71 21.41
CA SER A 64 -10.81 -6.89 21.76
C SER A 64 -12.16 -6.38 22.27
N PHE A 65 -13.23 -6.65 21.53
CA PHE A 65 -14.57 -6.47 22.06
C PHE A 65 -14.65 -7.45 23.23
N GLU A 66 -14.40 -6.96 24.44
CA GLU A 66 -14.79 -7.64 25.67
C GLU A 66 -16.31 -7.81 25.59
N LYS A 67 -16.75 -9.07 25.57
CA LYS A 67 -18.15 -9.44 25.71
C LYS A 67 -18.52 -9.47 27.18
#